data_AF-A0A0G0U6H0-F1
#
_entry.id   AF-A0A0G0U6H0-F1
#
_cell.length_a   1.000
_cell.length_b   1.000
_cell.length_c   1.000
_cell.angle_alpha   90.00
_cell.angle_beta   90.00
_cell.angle_gamma   90.00
#
_symmetry.space_group_name_H-M   'P 1'
#
loop_
_entity.id
_entity.type
_entity.pdbx_description
1 polymer ?
#
loop_
_entity_poly.entity_id
_entity_poly.type
_entity_poly.pdbx_seq_one_letter_code
_entity_poly.pdbx_strand_id
1 'polypeptide(L)'
;MKSRLYLLLLILPLLFIVLGCEKKSNVVNNLNQETQKAEEEELFKTSPDKMIALGKSFHCTFSYEAEKGVTSSGDFYVDGKNRKFRAETMVKDPLSNKDMKSTMIFDNDQMYSWSDNKTYPAIKMQVDTTVGTDLEAANASQAALSDTAEYRCRKWTVDNSKFIPQADIKFTDFQNLMNGFPVK
;
A
#
# COMPACT_ATOMS: atom_id res chain seq x y z
N MET A 1 -44.93 47.17 16.19
CA MET A 1 -44.24 46.18 15.31
C MET A 1 -44.33 46.59 13.82
N LYS A 2 -43.80 47.77 13.44
CA LYS A 2 -43.76 48.21 12.01
C LYS A 2 -42.42 48.82 11.58
N SER A 3 -41.46 49.07 12.49
CA SER A 3 -40.14 49.62 12.14
C SER A 3 -39.05 48.57 11.88
N ARG A 4 -39.28 47.30 12.22
CA ARG A 4 -38.32 46.20 11.95
C ARG A 4 -38.47 45.57 10.56
N LEU A 5 -39.50 45.94 9.81
CA LEU A 5 -39.75 45.43 8.45
C LEU A 5 -39.03 46.27 7.38
N TYR A 6 -38.71 47.54 7.67
CA TYR A 6 -38.00 48.43 6.73
C TYR A 6 -36.49 48.17 6.67
N LEU A 7 -35.91 47.54 7.70
CA LEU A 7 -34.47 47.25 7.74
C LEU A 7 -34.08 46.09 6.82
N LEU A 8 -35.03 45.21 6.45
CA LEU A 8 -34.81 44.08 5.53
C LEU A 8 -34.94 44.47 4.04
N LEU A 9 -35.53 45.64 3.74
CA LEU A 9 -35.76 46.11 2.37
C LEU A 9 -34.61 46.98 1.79
N LEU A 10 -33.62 47.33 2.61
CA LEU A 10 -32.49 48.16 2.20
C LEU A 10 -31.20 47.37 1.89
N ILE A 11 -31.16 46.07 2.19
CA ILE A 11 -29.95 45.23 2.02
C ILE A 11 -30.00 44.39 0.74
N LEU A 12 -31.15 44.33 0.05
CA LEU A 12 -31.34 43.51 -1.15
C LEU A 12 -30.71 44.02 -2.48
N PRO A 13 -30.33 45.30 -2.67
CA PRO A 13 -29.72 45.74 -3.93
C PRO A 13 -28.18 45.67 -3.97
N LEU A 14 -27.50 45.26 -2.87
CA LEU A 14 -26.04 45.07 -2.90
C LEU A 14 -25.58 43.76 -3.58
N LEU A 15 -26.51 42.94 -4.06
CA LEU A 15 -26.25 41.61 -4.63
C LEU A 15 -26.15 41.58 -6.17
N PHE A 16 -26.04 42.72 -6.85
CA PHE A 16 -26.12 42.80 -8.33
C PHE A 16 -24.98 43.54 -9.04
N ILE A 17 -23.77 43.60 -8.47
CA ILE A 17 -22.59 44.16 -9.18
C ILE A 17 -21.37 43.24 -9.08
N VAL A 18 -21.43 42.07 -9.73
CA VAL A 18 -20.23 41.43 -10.33
C VAL A 18 -20.63 40.75 -11.64
N LEU A 19 -21.03 41.56 -12.62
CA LEU A 19 -21.02 41.19 -14.04
C LEU A 19 -19.61 41.49 -14.57
N GLY A 20 -18.73 40.49 -14.48
CA GLY A 20 -17.39 40.50 -15.06
C GLY A 20 -17.39 39.85 -16.44
N CYS A 21 -17.15 40.68 -17.46
CA CYS A 21 -16.79 40.42 -18.86
C CYS A 21 -16.68 38.96 -19.37
N GLU A 22 -17.63 38.58 -20.23
CA GLU A 22 -17.49 37.53 -21.24
C GLU A 22 -16.45 37.93 -22.32
N LYS A 23 -15.41 37.11 -22.49
CA LYS A 23 -14.57 37.09 -23.70
C LYS A 23 -15.04 35.95 -24.59
N LYS A 24 -15.60 36.30 -25.74
CA LYS A 24 -15.93 35.39 -26.85
C LYS A 24 -14.64 34.88 -27.50
N SER A 25 -14.34 33.59 -27.42
CA SER A 25 -13.38 32.92 -28.32
C SER A 25 -13.81 31.48 -28.59
N ASN A 26 -13.96 31.22 -29.89
CA ASN A 26 -14.23 29.98 -30.63
C ASN A 26 -14.55 28.68 -29.87
N VAL A 27 -15.80 28.23 -30.09
CA VAL A 27 -16.19 26.82 -30.13
C VAL A 27 -15.34 26.11 -31.19
N VAL A 28 -14.42 25.28 -30.74
CA VAL A 28 -13.97 24.09 -31.49
C VAL A 28 -14.31 22.89 -30.62
N ASN A 29 -15.33 22.16 -31.05
CA ASN A 29 -15.69 20.87 -30.50
C ASN A 29 -14.51 19.89 -30.68
N ASN A 30 -13.94 19.44 -29.58
CA ASN A 30 -13.43 18.08 -29.49
C ASN A 30 -13.64 17.56 -28.07
N LEU A 31 -14.62 16.66 -27.97
CA LEU A 31 -14.78 15.75 -26.86
C LEU A 31 -13.52 14.88 -26.76
N ASN A 32 -12.74 15.10 -25.72
CA ASN A 32 -12.14 14.07 -24.87
C ASN A 32 -11.25 14.78 -23.84
N GLN A 33 -11.89 15.44 -22.88
CA GLN A 33 -11.27 15.67 -21.59
C GLN A 33 -11.55 14.44 -20.72
N GLU A 34 -10.71 13.43 -20.88
CA GLU A 34 -10.46 12.51 -19.77
C GLU A 34 -9.95 13.38 -18.62
N THR A 35 -10.84 13.61 -17.67
CA THR A 35 -10.47 14.11 -16.36
C THR A 35 -9.66 13.01 -15.70
N GLN A 36 -8.34 13.00 -15.94
CA GLN A 36 -7.39 12.35 -15.07
C GLN A 36 -7.48 13.07 -13.72
N LYS A 37 -8.39 12.58 -12.88
CA LYS A 37 -8.38 12.87 -11.45
C LYS A 37 -7.06 12.32 -10.93
N ALA A 38 -6.10 13.22 -10.69
CA ALA A 38 -4.86 12.86 -10.00
C ALA A 38 -5.24 12.05 -8.77
N GLU A 39 -4.81 10.80 -8.74
CA GLU A 39 -5.01 9.90 -7.62
C GLU A 39 -4.30 10.53 -6.43
N GLU A 40 -5.05 10.93 -5.41
CA GLU A 40 -4.50 11.58 -4.21
C GLU A 40 -3.61 10.56 -3.48
N GLU A 41 -2.30 10.72 -3.64
CA GLU A 41 -1.30 9.90 -2.95
C GLU A 41 -1.23 10.35 -1.48
N GLU A 42 -1.46 9.40 -0.57
CA GLU A 42 -1.31 9.55 0.87
C GLU A 42 0.06 9.00 1.30
N LEU A 43 0.83 9.80 2.04
CA LEU A 43 2.11 9.36 2.60
C LEU A 43 1.87 8.67 3.96
N PHE A 44 2.34 7.43 4.10
CA PHE A 44 2.29 6.70 5.35
C PHE A 44 3.70 6.46 5.87
N LYS A 45 3.90 6.76 7.17
CA LYS A 45 5.09 6.39 7.95
C LYS A 45 4.65 5.43 9.05
N THR A 46 4.27 4.23 8.64
CA THR A 46 3.69 3.23 9.53
C THR A 46 3.97 1.84 8.99
N SER A 47 3.85 0.83 9.83
CA SER A 47 4.09 -0.56 9.46
C SER A 47 2.89 -1.16 8.70
N PRO A 48 3.11 -2.18 7.84
CA PRO A 48 2.03 -2.81 7.07
C PRO A 48 0.86 -3.36 7.89
N ASP A 49 1.10 -3.89 9.09
CA ASP A 49 0.08 -4.36 10.02
C ASP A 49 -0.88 -3.24 10.45
N LYS A 50 -0.34 -2.05 10.73
CA LYS A 50 -1.14 -0.86 11.05
C LYS A 50 -1.96 -0.40 9.84
N MET A 51 -1.43 -0.53 8.61
CA MET A 51 -2.19 -0.20 7.39
C MET A 51 -3.38 -1.13 7.19
N ILE A 52 -3.21 -2.44 7.43
CA ILE A 52 -4.30 -3.43 7.39
C ILE A 52 -5.36 -3.07 8.42
N ALA A 53 -4.96 -2.69 9.64
CA ALA A 53 -5.87 -2.32 10.72
C ALA A 53 -6.74 -1.09 10.43
N LEU A 54 -6.38 -0.25 9.45
CA LEU A 54 -7.21 0.88 9.01
C LEU A 54 -8.49 0.45 8.29
N GLY A 55 -8.60 -0.82 7.88
CA GLY A 55 -9.77 -1.35 7.16
C GLY A 55 -9.96 -0.77 5.76
N LYS A 56 -8.95 -0.06 5.24
CA LYS A 56 -8.93 0.56 3.92
C LYS A 56 -8.00 -0.20 2.98
N SER A 57 -8.22 -0.06 1.69
CA SER A 57 -7.42 -0.73 0.67
C SER A 57 -6.47 0.26 0.02
N PHE A 58 -5.18 -0.07 0.02
CA PHE A 58 -4.13 0.76 -0.56
C PHE A 58 -3.18 -0.05 -1.45
N HIS A 59 -2.68 0.61 -2.48
CA HIS A 59 -1.45 0.22 -3.15
C HIS A 59 -0.35 1.18 -2.71
N CYS A 60 0.72 0.68 -2.11
CA CYS A 60 1.82 1.49 -1.64
C CYS A 60 3.12 1.12 -2.33
N THR A 61 3.95 2.11 -2.60
CA THR A 61 5.33 1.91 -3.07
C THR A 61 6.30 2.46 -2.05
N PHE A 62 7.46 1.83 -1.94
CA PHE A 62 8.58 2.34 -1.16
C PHE A 62 9.88 2.21 -1.93
N SER A 63 10.84 3.05 -1.56
CA SER A 63 12.23 2.94 -1.99
C SER A 63 13.10 3.59 -0.94
N TYR A 64 14.13 2.89 -0.49
CA TYR A 64 15.17 3.46 0.36
C TYR A 64 16.54 2.95 -0.08
N GLU A 65 17.55 3.76 0.20
CA GLU A 65 18.95 3.42 0.01
C GLU A 65 19.59 3.29 1.40
N ALA A 66 20.20 2.14 1.67
CA ALA A 66 20.99 1.88 2.86
C ALA A 66 22.45 2.24 2.63
N GLU A 67 23.28 2.09 3.67
CA GLU A 67 24.71 2.33 3.56
C GLU A 67 25.36 1.49 2.44
N LYS A 68 26.43 2.04 1.83
CA LYS A 68 27.21 1.40 0.75
C LYS A 68 26.42 1.17 -0.55
N GLY A 69 25.34 1.91 -0.77
CA GLY A 69 24.59 1.92 -2.04
C GLY A 69 23.64 0.74 -2.22
N VAL A 70 23.39 -0.05 -1.17
CA VAL A 70 22.37 -1.11 -1.19
C VAL A 70 21.00 -0.44 -1.27
N THR A 71 20.21 -0.76 -2.28
CA THR A 71 18.86 -0.21 -2.45
C THR A 71 17.81 -1.27 -2.18
N SER A 72 16.70 -0.86 -1.57
CA SER A 72 15.53 -1.69 -1.33
C SER A 72 14.30 -0.94 -1.78
N SER A 73 13.46 -1.59 -2.56
CA SER A 73 12.23 -1.01 -3.12
C SER A 73 11.16 -2.06 -3.23
N GLY A 74 9.91 -1.63 -3.42
CA GLY A 74 8.84 -2.58 -3.63
C GLY A 74 7.45 -2.00 -3.63
N ASP A 75 6.51 -2.91 -3.84
CA ASP A 75 5.08 -2.69 -3.92
C ASP A 75 4.37 -3.44 -2.81
N PHE A 76 3.40 -2.78 -2.20
CA PHE A 76 2.51 -3.35 -1.20
C PHE A 76 1.07 -3.20 -1.64
N TYR A 77 0.33 -4.29 -1.58
CA TYR A 77 -1.09 -4.34 -1.90
C TYR A 77 -1.83 -4.72 -0.62
N VAL A 78 -2.74 -3.86 -0.18
CA VAL A 78 -3.49 -4.03 1.07
C VAL A 78 -4.98 -4.12 0.75
N ASP A 79 -5.63 -5.19 1.18
CA ASP A 79 -7.08 -5.26 1.31
C ASP A 79 -7.44 -5.24 2.79
N GLY A 80 -7.63 -4.04 3.35
CA GLY A 80 -7.93 -3.87 4.77
C GLY A 80 -9.28 -4.48 5.17
N LYS A 81 -10.23 -4.61 4.23
CA LYS A 81 -11.56 -5.17 4.53
C LYS A 81 -11.49 -6.69 4.75
N ASN A 82 -10.74 -7.39 3.92
CA ASN A 82 -10.57 -8.85 4.01
C ASN A 82 -9.26 -9.26 4.68
N ARG A 83 -8.55 -8.30 5.30
CA ARG A 83 -7.27 -8.50 5.99
C ARG A 83 -6.23 -9.25 5.14
N LYS A 84 -6.15 -8.91 3.84
CA LYS A 84 -5.15 -9.49 2.93
C LYS A 84 -4.05 -8.50 2.63
N PHE A 85 -2.86 -9.03 2.43
CA PHE A 85 -1.68 -8.25 2.14
C PHE A 85 -0.74 -8.98 1.19
N ARG A 86 -0.09 -8.23 0.31
CA ARG A 86 1.02 -8.70 -0.50
C ARG A 86 2.14 -7.68 -0.46
N ALA A 87 3.35 -8.16 -0.26
CA ALA A 87 4.58 -7.41 -0.45
C ALA A 87 5.38 -8.03 -1.60
N GLU A 88 5.80 -7.22 -2.55
CA GLU A 88 6.84 -7.56 -3.51
C GLU A 88 8.02 -6.64 -3.28
N THR A 89 9.18 -7.20 -2.96
CA THR A 89 10.38 -6.41 -2.66
C THR A 89 11.52 -6.79 -3.57
N MET A 90 12.37 -5.81 -3.86
CA MET A 90 13.60 -5.93 -4.62
C MET A 90 14.72 -5.29 -3.83
N VAL A 91 15.73 -6.08 -3.47
CA VAL A 91 16.97 -5.61 -2.87
C VAL A 91 18.08 -5.71 -3.91
N LYS A 92 18.80 -4.61 -4.15
CA LYS A 92 19.97 -4.55 -5.03
C LYS A 92 21.18 -4.19 -4.21
N ASP A 93 22.19 -5.04 -4.23
CA ASP A 93 23.46 -4.82 -3.55
C ASP A 93 24.55 -4.54 -4.60
N PRO A 94 25.15 -3.34 -4.67
CA PRO A 94 26.16 -3.04 -5.69
C PRO A 94 27.45 -3.85 -5.52
N LEU A 95 27.71 -4.43 -4.35
CA LEU A 95 28.86 -5.28 -4.07
C LEU A 95 28.60 -6.75 -4.42
N SER A 96 27.32 -7.13 -4.56
CA SER A 96 26.90 -8.47 -4.93
C SER A 96 26.21 -8.43 -6.28
N ASN A 97 26.68 -9.18 -7.28
CA ASN A 97 25.97 -9.28 -8.57
C ASN A 97 24.66 -10.11 -8.48
N LYS A 98 23.96 -10.06 -7.34
CA LYS A 98 22.76 -10.83 -7.03
C LYS A 98 21.69 -9.91 -6.47
N ASP A 99 20.81 -9.47 -7.35
CA ASP A 99 19.54 -8.86 -6.95
C ASP A 99 18.66 -9.92 -6.27
N MET A 100 18.00 -9.54 -5.19
CA MET A 100 17.09 -10.41 -4.45
C MET A 100 15.67 -9.88 -4.57
N LYS A 101 14.87 -10.55 -5.40
CA LYS A 101 13.42 -10.39 -5.39
C LYS A 101 12.80 -11.35 -4.38
N SER A 102 11.92 -10.83 -3.53
CA SER A 102 11.10 -11.66 -2.64
C SER A 102 9.64 -11.24 -2.70
N THR A 103 8.77 -12.19 -2.42
CA THR A 103 7.33 -11.94 -2.32
C THR A 103 6.78 -12.59 -1.07
N MET A 104 5.92 -11.84 -0.39
CA MET A 104 5.16 -12.31 0.76
C MET A 104 3.68 -12.07 0.50
N ILE A 105 2.85 -13.05 0.82
CA ILE A 105 1.39 -12.92 0.83
C ILE A 105 0.90 -13.30 2.21
N PHE A 106 -0.03 -12.51 2.73
CA PHE A 106 -0.84 -12.85 3.88
C PHE A 106 -2.31 -12.85 3.45
N ASP A 107 -2.99 -13.98 3.61
CA ASP A 107 -4.41 -14.13 3.35
C ASP A 107 -5.07 -14.73 4.59
N ASN A 108 -5.72 -13.87 5.38
CA ASN A 108 -6.40 -14.21 6.63
C ASN A 108 -5.51 -14.85 7.69
N ASP A 109 -5.35 -16.17 7.66
CA ASP A 109 -4.56 -16.97 8.60
C ASP A 109 -3.40 -17.70 7.90
N GLN A 110 -3.21 -17.49 6.60
CA GLN A 110 -2.13 -18.12 5.85
C GLN A 110 -1.11 -17.11 5.38
N MET A 111 0.17 -17.39 5.64
CA MET A 111 1.29 -16.63 5.12
C MET A 111 2.09 -17.50 4.13
N TYR A 112 2.43 -16.89 2.99
CA TYR A 112 3.27 -17.46 1.95
C TYR A 112 4.47 -16.54 1.74
N SER A 113 5.67 -17.11 1.60
CA SER A 113 6.88 -16.34 1.33
C SER A 113 7.81 -17.10 0.40
N TRP A 114 8.38 -16.41 -0.59
CA TRP A 114 9.37 -17.00 -1.51
C TRP A 114 10.30 -15.94 -2.10
N SER A 115 11.42 -16.40 -2.66
CA SER A 115 12.37 -15.57 -3.40
C SER A 115 12.69 -16.18 -4.77
N ASP A 116 13.01 -15.33 -5.74
CA ASP A 116 13.30 -15.79 -7.11
C ASP A 116 14.66 -16.52 -7.19
N ASN A 117 15.57 -16.23 -6.25
CA ASN A 117 16.93 -16.74 -6.28
C ASN A 117 17.06 -18.25 -5.93
N LYS A 118 15.96 -18.95 -5.59
CA LYS A 118 15.90 -20.39 -5.22
C LYS A 118 16.86 -20.83 -4.10
N THR A 119 17.61 -19.90 -3.51
CA THR A 119 18.55 -20.14 -2.42
C THR A 119 17.81 -20.63 -1.17
N TYR A 120 16.60 -20.12 -0.96
CA TYR A 120 15.74 -20.48 0.15
C TYR A 120 14.49 -21.19 -0.36
N PRO A 121 13.98 -22.20 0.38
CA PRO A 121 12.71 -22.82 0.03
C PRO A 121 11.58 -21.78 0.12
N ALA A 122 10.58 -21.91 -0.74
CA ALA A 122 9.32 -21.20 -0.55
C ALA A 122 8.60 -21.79 0.68
N ILE A 123 8.08 -20.94 1.54
CA ILE A 123 7.50 -21.32 2.84
C ILE A 123 6.03 -20.95 2.86
N LYS A 124 5.20 -21.86 3.37
CA LYS A 124 3.83 -21.56 3.80
C LYS A 124 3.71 -21.83 5.31
N MET A 125 2.93 -21.01 6.01
CA MET A 125 2.62 -21.23 7.42
C MET A 125 1.24 -20.70 7.77
N GLN A 126 0.62 -21.32 8.78
CA GLN A 126 -0.57 -20.76 9.41
C GLN A 126 -0.13 -19.77 10.49
N VAL A 127 -0.70 -18.57 10.47
CA VAL A 127 -0.45 -17.51 11.43
C VAL A 127 -1.63 -17.49 12.40
N ASP A 128 -1.39 -17.91 13.64
CA ASP A 128 -2.39 -17.77 14.68
C ASP A 128 -2.47 -16.29 15.11
N THR A 129 -3.50 -15.59 14.64
CA THR A 129 -3.72 -14.18 14.96
C THR A 129 -4.04 -13.91 16.44
N THR A 130 -4.20 -14.96 17.26
CA THR A 130 -4.44 -14.86 18.71
C THR A 130 -3.16 -14.60 19.52
N VAL A 131 -1.98 -14.81 18.93
CA VAL A 131 -0.69 -14.46 19.54
C VAL A 131 -0.18 -13.19 18.88
N GLY A 132 -0.67 -12.05 19.36
CA GLY A 132 -0.13 -10.75 18.99
C GLY A 132 1.27 -10.58 19.58
N THR A 133 2.29 -11.22 18.99
CA THR A 133 3.73 -10.89 19.17
C THR A 133 4.71 -11.75 18.35
N ASP A 134 4.32 -12.85 17.70
CA ASP A 134 5.32 -13.77 17.08
C ASP A 134 5.60 -13.53 15.58
N LEU A 135 5.28 -12.33 15.08
CA LEU A 135 5.82 -11.84 13.81
C LEU A 135 7.27 -11.34 13.95
N GLU A 136 7.93 -11.47 15.09
CA GLU A 136 9.37 -11.18 15.21
C GLU A 136 10.26 -12.36 14.79
N ALA A 137 9.78 -13.61 14.93
CA ALA A 137 10.60 -14.80 14.68
C ALA A 137 10.82 -15.11 13.19
N ALA A 138 10.01 -14.56 12.29
CA ALA A 138 10.13 -14.78 10.84
C ALA A 138 11.07 -13.77 10.13
N ASN A 139 11.69 -12.83 10.87
CA ASN A 139 11.91 -11.49 10.35
C ASN A 139 13.27 -10.84 10.62
N ALA A 140 14.35 -11.59 10.41
CA ALA A 140 15.66 -10.95 10.21
C ALA A 140 15.71 -10.03 8.97
N SER A 141 14.75 -10.17 8.03
CA SER A 141 14.62 -9.31 6.83
C SER A 141 13.47 -8.29 6.91
N GLN A 142 12.52 -8.40 7.84
CA GLN A 142 11.39 -7.47 7.98
C GLN A 142 11.66 -6.38 9.03
N ALA A 143 12.64 -6.59 9.90
CA ALA A 143 13.19 -5.54 10.80
C ALA A 143 13.79 -4.34 10.03
N ALA A 144 14.02 -4.45 8.72
CA ALA A 144 14.47 -3.35 7.87
C ALA A 144 13.32 -2.51 7.27
N LEU A 145 12.06 -2.94 7.37
CA LEU A 145 10.88 -2.17 6.96
C LEU A 145 10.32 -1.29 8.10
N SER A 146 11.25 -0.87 8.97
CA SER A 146 11.13 0.06 10.09
C SER A 146 10.30 1.31 9.76
N ASP A 147 9.83 2.00 10.80
CA ASP A 147 9.17 3.32 10.80
C ASP A 147 9.95 4.43 10.05
N THR A 148 11.13 4.12 9.50
CA THR A 148 11.96 4.97 8.67
C THR A 148 11.58 4.95 7.18
N ALA A 149 10.88 3.92 6.70
CA ALA A 149 10.47 3.84 5.30
C ALA A 149 9.23 4.72 5.05
N GLU A 150 9.34 5.63 4.08
CA GLU A 150 8.22 6.43 3.62
C GLU A 150 7.47 5.69 2.51
N TYR A 151 6.21 5.34 2.79
CA TYR A 151 5.34 4.65 1.86
C TYR A 151 4.46 5.66 1.13
N ARG A 152 4.53 5.66 -0.21
CA ARG A 152 3.61 6.42 -1.07
C ARG A 152 2.44 5.53 -1.40
N CYS A 153 1.30 5.77 -0.77
CA CYS A 153 0.10 4.95 -0.92
C CYS A 153 -0.97 5.66 -1.72
N ARG A 154 -1.74 4.89 -2.46
CA ARG A 154 -2.91 5.37 -3.20
C ARG A 154 -4.08 4.43 -3.00
N LYS A 155 -5.29 4.97 -3.05
CA LYS A 155 -6.51 4.15 -2.96
C LYS A 155 -6.61 3.28 -4.20
N TRP A 156 -6.66 1.97 -4.01
CA TRP A 156 -6.76 1.04 -5.13
C TRP A 156 -8.05 0.23 -5.07
N THR A 157 -8.48 -0.24 -6.25
CA THR A 157 -9.53 -1.26 -6.34
C THR A 157 -8.89 -2.62 -6.16
N VAL A 158 -9.36 -3.36 -5.16
CA VAL A 158 -8.81 -4.66 -4.79
C VAL A 158 -8.91 -5.64 -5.96
N ASP A 159 -7.78 -6.19 -6.35
CA ASP A 159 -7.67 -7.33 -7.26
C ASP A 159 -7.30 -8.59 -6.45
N ASN A 160 -8.25 -9.51 -6.32
CA ASN A 160 -8.05 -10.74 -5.56
C ASN A 160 -6.94 -11.63 -6.12
N SER A 161 -6.61 -11.52 -7.41
CA SER A 161 -5.55 -12.32 -8.01
C SER A 161 -4.16 -11.98 -7.45
N LYS A 162 -3.99 -10.78 -6.87
CA LYS A 162 -2.74 -10.39 -6.20
C LYS A 162 -2.44 -11.25 -4.98
N PHE A 163 -3.47 -11.71 -4.28
CA PHE A 163 -3.31 -12.48 -3.02
C PHE A 163 -3.27 -13.98 -3.22
N ILE A 164 -3.21 -14.46 -4.46
CA ILE A 164 -3.09 -15.88 -4.78
C ILE A 164 -1.63 -16.16 -5.15
N PRO A 165 -0.93 -17.07 -4.46
CA PRO A 165 0.41 -17.47 -4.87
C PRO A 165 0.36 -18.14 -6.25
N GLN A 166 1.43 -17.99 -7.03
CA GLN A 166 1.50 -18.60 -8.36
C GLN A 166 1.56 -20.13 -8.24
N ALA A 167 0.86 -20.84 -9.13
CA ALA A 167 0.64 -22.29 -9.04
C ALA A 167 1.91 -23.14 -9.25
N ASP A 168 2.97 -22.55 -9.81
CA ASP A 168 4.27 -23.17 -10.06
C ASP A 168 5.19 -23.17 -8.83
N ILE A 169 4.85 -22.42 -7.78
CA ILE A 169 5.65 -22.34 -6.56
C ILE A 169 5.33 -23.53 -5.65
N LYS A 170 6.36 -24.31 -5.32
CA LYS A 170 6.28 -25.42 -4.36
C LYS A 170 6.61 -24.94 -2.96
N PHE A 171 5.59 -24.86 -2.11
CA PHE A 171 5.75 -24.43 -0.71
C PHE A 171 6.04 -25.59 0.22
N THR A 172 7.08 -25.43 1.04
CA THR A 172 7.33 -26.25 2.21
C THR A 172 6.54 -25.70 3.38
N ASP A 173 5.87 -26.57 4.13
CA ASP A 173 5.20 -26.17 5.36
C ASP A 173 6.22 -25.84 6.45
N PHE A 174 6.12 -24.65 7.04
CA PHE A 174 7.04 -24.18 8.07
C PHE A 174 7.06 -25.09 9.31
N GLN A 175 5.90 -25.61 9.73
CA GLN A 175 5.84 -26.50 10.90
C GLN A 175 6.61 -27.79 10.64
N ASN A 176 6.55 -28.31 9.41
CA ASN A 176 7.34 -29.49 9.02
C ASN A 176 8.84 -29.21 9.02
N LEU A 177 9.26 -27.98 8.66
CA LEU A 177 10.67 -27.57 8.72
C LEU A 177 11.17 -27.54 10.18
N MET A 178 10.39 -26.93 11.08
CA MET A 178 10.76 -26.77 12.49
C MET A 178 10.79 -28.11 13.24
N ASN A 179 9.83 -29.01 12.97
CA ASN A 179 9.79 -30.34 13.59
C ASN A 179 10.95 -31.26 13.13
N GLY A 180 11.63 -30.91 12.04
CA GLY A 180 12.82 -31.64 11.55
C GLY A 180 14.11 -31.33 12.31
N PHE A 181 14.11 -30.29 13.15
CA PHE A 181 15.25 -29.97 14.01
C PHE A 181 14.99 -30.49 15.43
N PRO A 182 15.72 -31.53 15.90
CA PRO A 182 15.61 -31.94 17.29
C PRO A 182 16.08 -30.77 18.17
N VAL A 183 15.18 -30.27 19.00
CA VAL A 183 15.53 -29.39 20.12
C VAL A 183 16.42 -30.22 21.04
N LYS A 184 17.71 -29.87 21.12
CA LYS A 184 18.63 -30.42 22.12
C LYS A 184 18.36 -29.79 23.48
#